data_AF-A0A0E2D0V3-F1
#
_entry.id   AF-A0A0E2D0V3-F1
#
_cell.length_a   1.000
_cell.length_b   1.000
_cell.length_c   1.000
_cell.angle_alpha   90.00
_cell.angle_beta   90.00
_cell.angle_gamma   90.00
#
_symmetry.space_group_name_H-M   'P 1'
#
loop_
_entity.id
_entity.type
_entity.pdbx_description
1 polymer ?
#
loop_
_entity_poly.entity_id
_entity_poly.type
_entity_poly.pdbx_seq_one_letter_code
_entity_poly.pdbx_strand_id
1 'polypeptide(L)'
;MEIEVKNVLNALNLLRNGIVEDCNNQLLDKNLIKKFHTLIGKDLGENFTIIPSEFRKHNVTVGHVYKAPEHRDVESLINSFCEWSKVEFHCEKGQTFSTEII
;
A
#
# COMPACT_ATOMS: atom_id res chain seq x y z
N MET A 1 -19.56 2.44 -3.91
CA MET A 1 -19.34 3.15 -2.64
C MET A 1 -19.39 2.26 -1.41
N GLU A 2 -20.46 1.50 -1.13
CA GLU A 2 -20.50 0.68 0.09
C GLU A 2 -19.39 -0.39 0.15
N ILE A 3 -19.03 -0.99 -0.99
CA ILE A 3 -17.98 -2.01 -1.06
C ILE A 3 -16.58 -1.42 -0.84
N GLU A 4 -16.30 -0.21 -1.35
CA GLU A 4 -15.02 0.49 -1.16
C GLU A 4 -14.80 0.80 0.33
N VAL A 5 -15.84 1.30 1.01
CA VAL A 5 -15.80 1.57 2.44
C VAL A 5 -15.56 0.29 3.23
N LYS A 6 -16.27 -0.81 2.89
CA LYS A 6 -16.03 -2.12 3.52
C LYS A 6 -14.61 -2.61 3.31
N ASN A 7 -14.06 -2.45 2.11
CA ASN A 7 -12.68 -2.84 1.80
C ASN A 7 -11.66 -2.04 2.62
N VAL A 8 -11.84 -0.73 2.73
CA VAL A 8 -10.98 0.13 3.55
C VAL A 8 -11.02 -0.30 5.02
N LEU A 9 -12.22 -0.48 5.59
CA LEU A 9 -12.37 -0.93 6.97
C LEU A 9 -11.74 -2.30 7.21
N ASN A 10 -11.94 -3.25 6.29
CA ASN A 10 -11.34 -4.58 6.37
C ASN A 10 -9.82 -4.52 6.30
N ALA A 11 -9.26 -3.71 5.38
CA ALA A 11 -7.82 -3.55 5.24
C ALA A 11 -7.18 -2.96 6.50
N LEU A 12 -7.79 -1.90 7.07
CA LEU A 12 -7.30 -1.26 8.29
C LEU A 12 -7.41 -2.18 9.51
N ASN A 13 -8.50 -2.93 9.65
CA ASN A 13 -8.66 -3.89 10.74
C ASN A 13 -7.63 -5.02 10.65
N LEU A 14 -7.34 -5.52 9.43
CA LEU A 14 -6.30 -6.54 9.23
C LEU A 14 -4.90 -6.01 9.55
N LEU A 15 -4.59 -4.75 9.19
CA LEU A 15 -3.33 -4.11 9.59
C LEU A 15 -3.24 -4.04 11.13
N ARG A 16 -4.28 -3.51 11.78
CA ARG A 16 -4.33 -3.35 13.24
C ARG A 16 -4.13 -4.69 13.94
N ASN A 17 -4.89 -5.72 13.56
CA ASN A 17 -4.80 -7.02 14.22
C ASN A 17 -3.45 -7.69 13.98
N GLY A 18 -2.87 -7.58 12.78
CA GLY A 18 -1.52 -8.07 12.52
C GLY A 18 -0.46 -7.42 13.40
N ILE A 19 -0.57 -6.13 13.68
CA ILE A 19 0.39 -5.41 14.53
C ILE A 19 0.15 -5.70 16.03
N VAL A 20 -1.11 -5.67 16.47
CA VAL A 20 -1.49 -5.74 17.89
C VAL A 20 -1.57 -7.17 18.41
N GLU A 21 -2.12 -8.09 17.63
CA GLU A 21 -2.39 -9.48 18.04
C GLU A 21 -1.25 -10.42 17.63
N ASP A 22 -0.74 -10.27 16.40
CA ASP A 22 0.28 -11.16 15.85
C ASP A 22 1.72 -10.68 16.08
N CYS A 23 1.91 -9.50 16.70
CA CYS A 23 3.21 -8.82 16.85
C CYS A 23 3.99 -8.75 15.53
N ASN A 24 3.28 -8.64 14.40
CA ASN A 24 3.87 -8.67 13.09
C ASN A 24 4.54 -7.33 12.78
N ASN A 25 5.82 -7.26 13.11
CA ASN A 25 6.71 -6.13 12.89
C ASN A 25 7.25 -6.12 11.44
N GLN A 26 6.41 -6.44 10.45
CA GLN A 26 6.82 -6.48 9.05
C GLN A 26 7.25 -5.07 8.59
N LEU A 27 8.43 -4.99 7.99
CA LEU A 27 8.94 -3.75 7.41
C LEU A 27 8.15 -3.37 6.14
N LEU A 28 8.07 -2.07 5.87
CA LEU A 28 7.50 -1.58 4.61
C LEU A 28 8.30 -2.13 3.43
N ASP A 29 7.61 -2.86 2.56
CA ASP A 29 8.12 -3.35 1.28
C ASP A 29 7.02 -3.31 0.20
N LYS A 30 7.43 -3.55 -1.05
CA LYS A 30 6.51 -3.58 -2.20
C LYS A 30 5.41 -4.64 -2.07
N ASN A 31 5.67 -5.76 -1.41
CA ASN A 31 4.72 -6.86 -1.29
C ASN A 31 3.61 -6.50 -0.31
N LEU A 32 3.96 -5.81 0.79
CA LEU A 32 3.01 -5.26 1.74
C LEU A 32 2.08 -4.25 1.04
N ILE A 33 2.63 -3.34 0.24
CA ILE A 33 1.85 -2.38 -0.56
C ILE A 33 0.89 -3.12 -1.51
N LYS A 34 1.36 -4.14 -2.24
CA LYS A 34 0.52 -4.95 -3.14
C LYS A 34 -0.57 -5.72 -2.40
N LYS A 35 -0.29 -6.24 -1.20
CA LYS A 35 -1.27 -6.90 -0.33
C LYS A 35 -2.38 -5.93 0.05
N PHE A 36 -2.04 -4.71 0.49
CA PHE A 36 -3.03 -3.68 0.80
C PHE A 36 -3.83 -3.25 -0.44
N HIS A 37 -3.16 -3.06 -1.57
CA HIS A 37 -3.82 -2.76 -2.84
C HIS A 37 -4.85 -3.83 -3.21
N THR A 38 -4.55 -5.10 -2.92
CA THR A 38 -5.49 -6.21 -3.13
C THR A 38 -6.73 -6.09 -2.24
N LEU A 39 -6.54 -5.79 -0.96
CA LEU A 39 -7.64 -5.64 -0.01
C LEU A 39 -8.55 -4.46 -0.36
N ILE A 40 -7.96 -3.34 -0.77
CA ILE A 40 -8.68 -2.13 -1.16
C ILE A 40 -9.44 -2.35 -2.47
N GLY A 41 -8.80 -2.96 -3.47
CA GLY A 41 -9.34 -3.17 -4.82
C GLY A 41 -10.30 -4.35 -4.96
N LYS A 42 -10.56 -5.09 -3.87
CA LYS A 42 -11.36 -6.32 -3.90
C LYS A 42 -12.79 -6.06 -4.36
N ASP A 43 -13.28 -6.81 -5.34
CA ASP A 43 -14.68 -6.78 -5.81
C ASP A 43 -15.19 -5.38 -6.24
N LEU A 44 -14.30 -4.46 -6.69
CA LEU A 44 -14.66 -3.12 -7.16
C LEU A 44 -15.30 -3.09 -8.59
N GLY A 45 -15.38 -4.23 -9.28
CA GLY A 45 -16.02 -4.38 -10.58
C GLY A 45 -15.20 -3.90 -11.79
N GLU A 46 -15.72 -4.15 -12.99
CA GLU A 46 -15.03 -3.95 -14.29
C GLU A 46 -14.74 -2.47 -14.65
N ASN A 47 -15.37 -1.51 -13.97
CA ASN A 47 -15.12 -0.08 -14.19
C ASN A 47 -13.75 0.37 -13.70
N PHE A 48 -13.03 -0.48 -12.95
CA PHE A 48 -11.65 -0.25 -12.57
C PHE A 48 -10.73 -1.03 -13.49
N THR A 49 -9.98 -0.34 -14.34
CA THR A 49 -8.85 -0.87 -15.13
C THR A 49 -7.64 -1.27 -14.27
N ILE A 50 -7.86 -1.40 -12.96
CA ILE A 50 -6.83 -1.70 -11.96
C ILE A 50 -6.85 -3.20 -11.72
N ILE A 51 -5.69 -3.84 -11.85
CA ILE A 51 -5.50 -5.23 -11.46
C ILE A 51 -5.04 -5.23 -10.00
N PRO A 52 -5.84 -5.75 -9.05
CA PRO A 52 -5.42 -5.87 -7.66
C PRO A 52 -4.08 -6.61 -7.57
N SER A 53 -3.21 -6.24 -6.62
CA SER A 53 -1.84 -6.76 -6.47
C SER A 53 -0.81 -6.35 -7.53
N GLU A 54 -1.20 -5.73 -8.65
CA GLU A 54 -0.26 -5.38 -9.71
C GLU A 54 0.08 -3.89 -9.76
N PHE A 55 1.34 -3.60 -10.13
CA PHE A 55 1.69 -2.26 -10.59
C PHE A 55 1.15 -2.06 -12.00
N ARG A 56 0.77 -0.82 -12.32
CA ARG A 56 0.26 -0.47 -13.64
C ARG A 56 1.26 -0.85 -14.74
N LYS A 57 0.73 -1.38 -15.85
CA LYS A 57 1.50 -1.78 -17.04
C LYS A 57 1.43 -0.76 -18.17
N HIS A 58 0.83 0.39 -17.92
CA HIS A 58 0.63 1.47 -18.87
C HIS A 58 0.82 2.84 -18.21
N ASN A 59 1.14 3.84 -19.02
CA ASN A 59 1.29 5.21 -18.56
C ASN A 59 -0.07 5.85 -18.33
N VAL A 60 -0.15 6.65 -17.28
CA VAL A 60 -1.38 7.33 -16.88
C VAL A 60 -1.09 8.80 -16.59
N THR A 61 -2.08 9.64 -16.87
CA THR A 61 -2.10 11.04 -16.44
C THR A 61 -3.22 11.15 -15.41
N VAL A 62 -2.92 11.73 -14.26
CA VAL A 62 -3.92 11.97 -13.22
C VAL A 62 -4.46 13.39 -13.41
N GLY A 63 -5.76 13.48 -13.72
CA GLY A 63 -6.36 14.73 -14.20
C GLY A 63 -5.82 15.12 -15.58
N HIS A 64 -5.38 16.37 -15.72
CA HIS A 64 -4.83 16.91 -16.98
C HIS A 64 -3.41 17.47 -16.84
N VAL A 65 -2.81 17.39 -15.65
CA VAL A 65 -1.58 18.12 -15.31
C VAL A 65 -0.47 17.19 -14.85
N TYR A 66 -0.80 16.19 -14.04
CA TYR A 66 0.22 15.31 -13.49
C TYR A 66 0.41 14.07 -14.38
N LYS A 67 1.51 14.07 -15.12
CA LYS A 67 2.01 12.86 -15.78
C LYS A 67 2.72 12.00 -14.75
N ALA A 68 2.16 10.83 -14.43
CA ALA A 68 2.81 9.89 -13.55
C ALA A 68 4.14 9.39 -14.17
N PRO A 69 5.06 8.82 -13.38
CA PRO A 69 6.30 8.22 -13.90
C PRO A 69 6.06 7.23 -15.06
N GLU A 70 7.09 6.84 -15.79
CA GLU A 70 6.92 5.78 -16.79
C GLU A 70 6.61 4.46 -16.08
N HIS A 71 5.68 3.66 -16.62
CA HIS A 71 5.18 2.45 -15.94
C HIS A 71 6.29 1.43 -15.60
N ARG A 72 7.30 1.34 -16.47
CA ARG A 72 8.50 0.51 -16.30
C ARG A 72 9.34 0.89 -15.06
N ASP A 73 9.27 2.14 -14.63
CA ASP A 73 10.08 2.66 -13.52
C ASP A 73 9.36 2.51 -12.18
N VAL A 74 8.05 2.25 -12.19
CA VAL A 74 7.20 2.23 -10.98
C VAL A 74 7.74 1.27 -9.92
N GLU A 75 8.12 0.06 -10.29
CA GLU A 75 8.62 -0.92 -9.31
C GLU A 75 9.94 -0.46 -8.67
N SER A 76 10.86 0.09 -9.46
CA SER A 76 12.13 0.63 -8.95
C SER A 76 11.90 1.83 -8.01
N LEU A 77 10.98 2.72 -8.39
CA LEU A 77 10.60 3.87 -7.57
C LEU A 77 9.93 3.45 -6.26
N ILE A 78 9.06 2.44 -6.29
CA ILE A 78 8.44 1.89 -5.07
C ILE A 78 9.49 1.24 -4.16
N ASN A 79 10.45 0.50 -4.70
CA ASN A 79 11.55 -0.05 -3.88
C ASN A 79 12.36 1.08 -3.23
N SER A 80 12.69 2.12 -4.00
CA SER A 80 13.42 3.28 -3.49
C SER A 80 12.63 4.01 -2.41
N PHE A 81 11.32 4.15 -2.58
CA PHE A 81 10.41 4.70 -1.59
C PHE A 81 10.38 3.86 -0.30
N CYS A 82 10.33 2.53 -0.40
CA CYS A 82 10.36 1.66 0.76
C CYS A 82 11.68 1.80 1.54
N GLU A 83 12.83 1.83 0.85
CA GLU A 83 14.13 2.03 1.51
C GLU A 83 14.25 3.41 2.15
N TRP A 84 13.84 4.47 1.44
CA TRP A 84 13.85 5.83 2.00
C TRP A 84 12.94 5.94 3.22
N SER A 85 11.73 5.39 3.16
CA SER A 85 10.76 5.44 4.26
C SER A 85 11.26 4.76 5.53
N LYS A 86 12.02 3.66 5.41
CA LYS A 86 12.63 3.00 6.58
C LYS A 86 13.57 3.94 7.32
N VAL A 87 14.36 4.72 6.59
CA VAL A 87 15.32 5.67 7.16
C VAL A 87 14.61 6.92 7.68
N GLU A 88 13.74 7.51 6.87
CA GLU A 88 13.06 8.77 7.19
C GLU A 88 12.15 8.65 8.41
N PHE A 89 11.39 7.55 8.51
CA PHE A 89 10.44 7.34 9.60
C PHE A 89 11.01 6.46 10.72
N HIS A 90 12.31 6.17 10.69
CA HIS A 90 12.99 5.33 11.68
C HIS A 90 12.36 3.94 11.89
N CYS A 91 11.69 3.40 10.85
CA CYS A 91 11.11 2.06 10.85
C CYS A 91 12.17 0.97 10.61
N GLU A 92 13.40 1.15 11.07
CA GLU A 92 14.54 0.25 10.82
C GLU A 92 14.37 -1.12 11.49
N LYS A 93 13.56 -1.15 12.55
CA LYS A 93 13.09 -2.34 13.26
C LYS A 93 11.57 -2.21 13.30
N GLY A 94 10.83 -3.26 12.93
CA GLY A 94 9.38 -3.12 12.86
C GLY A 94 8.79 -2.71 14.21
N GLN A 95 7.74 -1.90 14.13
CA GLN A 95 7.25 -1.10 15.24
C GLN A 95 6.00 -1.74 15.85
N THR A 96 5.90 -1.72 17.17
CA THR A 96 4.66 -2.07 17.87
C THR A 96 3.83 -0.83 18.14
N PHE A 97 2.51 -0.99 18.17
CA PHE A 97 1.57 0.11 18.44
C PHE A 97 1.84 0.86 19.76
N SER A 98 2.41 0.16 20.75
CA SER A 98 2.78 0.73 22.05
C SER A 98 4.03 1.61 22.02
N THR A 99 4.82 1.56 20.96
CA THR A 99 6.10 2.28 20.86
C THR A 99 5.96 3.66 20.22
N GLU A 100 4.86 3.93 19.50
CA GLU A 100 4.68 5.16 18.71
C GLU A 100 3.59 6.13 19.23
N ILE A 101 2.86 5.79 20.30
CA ILE A 101 1.95 6.73 20.95
C ILE A 101 2.73 7.48 22.03
N ILE A 102 3.30 8.63 21.68
CA ILE A 102 3.79 9.68 22.59
C ILE A 102 3.05 10.99 22.26
#